data_AF-A0A3E2NEZ2-F1
#
_entry.id   AF-A0A3E2NEZ2-F1
#
_cell.length_a   1.000
_cell.length_b   1.000
_cell.length_c   1.000
_cell.angle_alpha   90.00
_cell.angle_beta   90.00
_cell.angle_gamma   90.00
#
_symmetry.space_group_name_H-M   'P 1'
#
loop_
_entity.id
_entity.type
_entity.pdbx_description
1 polymer ?
#
loop_
_entity_poly.entity_id
_entity_poly.type
_entity_poly.pdbx_seq_one_letter_code
_entity_poly.pdbx_strand_id
1 'polypeptide(L)'
;MEYYLIKADTDYTDVPVVESWFDRIDVRDMKRARASRLPERELLFLQGNPHTTFTDILFRPFLLVSEKMQEVITLYEPDTIFKEIVLLDTVNQLAELYFCPVLHKVDCLTEQSEFNLDRSVIKKAIINVSKTGDKSVFLLAGVQGFQAVGRLDFIESLLRRDIRGLTLTPIETIDEVMAMEWK
;
A
#
# COMPACT_ATOMS: atom_id res chain seq x y z
N MET A 1 -3.85 -18.08 -9.57
CA MET A 1 -2.75 -17.18 -9.16
C MET A 1 -3.09 -16.64 -7.79
N GLU A 2 -2.15 -16.65 -6.84
CA GLU A 2 -2.44 -16.31 -5.42
C GLU A 2 -2.10 -14.84 -5.10
N TYR A 3 -2.93 -14.24 -4.23
CA TYR A 3 -2.83 -12.83 -3.84
C TYR A 3 -3.07 -12.65 -2.34
N TYR A 4 -2.46 -11.60 -1.78
CA TYR A 4 -2.52 -11.27 -0.36
C TYR A 4 -2.83 -9.79 -0.16
N LEU A 5 -3.67 -9.50 0.81
CA LEU A 5 -3.88 -8.16 1.33
C LEU A 5 -2.74 -7.84 2.29
N ILE A 6 -2.05 -6.73 2.03
CA ILE A 6 -0.96 -6.21 2.86
C ILE A 6 -1.57 -5.20 3.83
N LYS A 7 -1.39 -5.42 5.12
CA LYS A 7 -1.86 -4.53 6.18
C LYS A 7 -0.70 -4.11 7.06
N ALA A 8 -0.86 -3.02 7.80
CA ALA A 8 0.06 -2.67 8.87
C ALA A 8 0.07 -3.80 9.91
N ASP A 9 1.26 -4.15 10.39
CA ASP A 9 1.39 -5.01 11.54
C ASP A 9 1.03 -4.24 12.82
N THR A 10 0.04 -4.74 13.55
CA THR A 10 -0.47 -4.11 14.77
C THR A 10 0.43 -4.30 15.99
N ASP A 11 1.42 -5.20 15.89
CA ASP A 11 2.40 -5.42 16.96
C ASP A 11 3.40 -4.26 17.07
N TYR A 12 3.52 -3.42 16.03
CA TYR A 12 4.28 -2.19 16.05
C TYR A 12 3.43 -1.04 16.59
N THR A 13 3.55 -0.77 17.89
CA THR A 13 2.76 0.26 18.59
C THR A 13 3.31 1.67 18.42
N ASP A 14 4.63 1.81 18.32
CA ASP A 14 5.33 3.09 18.28
C ASP A 14 5.71 3.52 16.85
N VAL A 15 4.81 3.31 15.88
CA VAL A 15 5.04 3.75 14.49
C VAL A 15 5.00 5.28 14.36
N PRO A 16 5.70 5.88 13.37
CA PRO A 16 5.67 7.32 13.13
C PRO A 16 4.25 7.87 12.99
N VAL A 17 3.95 8.93 13.73
CA VAL A 17 2.67 9.65 13.66
C VAL A 17 2.91 10.99 12.98
N VAL A 18 2.39 11.15 11.76
CA VAL A 18 2.54 12.37 10.98
C VAL A 18 1.56 13.45 11.44
N GLU A 19 2.07 14.65 11.69
CA GLU A 19 1.30 15.85 11.98
C GLU A 19 0.81 16.52 10.69
N SER A 20 -0.48 16.90 10.65
CA SER A 20 -1.05 17.85 9.69
C SER A 20 -0.60 17.71 8.22
N TRP A 21 -0.66 16.48 7.68
CA TRP A 21 -0.26 16.18 6.30
C TRP A 21 -1.28 16.62 5.23
N PHE A 22 -2.55 16.80 5.60
CA PHE A 22 -3.66 17.02 4.66
C PHE A 22 -3.50 18.27 3.78
N ASP A 23 -2.79 19.28 4.28
CA ASP A 23 -2.54 20.53 3.55
C ASP A 23 -1.36 20.43 2.58
N ARG A 24 -0.53 19.38 2.71
CA ARG A 24 0.71 19.20 1.95
C ARG A 24 0.53 18.27 0.77
N ILE A 25 -0.25 17.20 0.96
CA ILE A 25 -0.42 16.14 -0.04
C ILE A 25 -1.90 15.86 -0.24
N ASP A 26 -2.40 16.17 -1.44
CA ASP A 26 -3.73 15.77 -1.85
C ASP A 26 -3.73 14.31 -2.31
N VAL A 27 -4.13 13.41 -1.41
CA VAL A 27 -4.26 11.97 -1.69
C VAL A 27 -5.17 11.65 -2.89
N ARG A 28 -6.03 12.58 -3.31
CA ARG A 28 -6.86 12.39 -4.52
C ARG A 28 -5.98 12.36 -5.77
N ASP A 29 -4.85 13.06 -5.75
CA ASP A 29 -3.90 13.11 -6.87
C ASP A 29 -2.95 11.90 -6.91
N MET A 30 -3.02 10.97 -5.93
CA MET A 30 -2.34 9.67 -5.93
C MET A 30 -2.95 8.68 -6.95
N LYS A 31 -2.89 9.06 -8.22
CA LYS A 31 -3.17 8.23 -9.38
C LYS A 31 -2.19 8.61 -10.49
N ARG A 32 -1.75 7.66 -11.32
CA ARG A 32 -0.74 7.91 -12.37
C ARG A 32 -1.04 9.14 -13.22
N ALA A 33 -2.30 9.31 -13.66
CA ALA A 33 -2.74 10.44 -14.47
C ALA A 33 -2.60 11.83 -13.83
N ARG A 34 -2.46 11.90 -12.50
CA ARG A 34 -2.30 13.15 -11.74
C ARG A 34 -1.01 13.21 -10.92
N ALA A 35 -0.14 12.21 -11.05
CA ALA A 35 1.09 12.11 -10.28
C ALA A 35 2.03 13.31 -10.50
N SER A 36 1.97 13.96 -11.66
CA SER A 36 2.72 15.19 -11.95
C SER A 36 2.27 16.42 -11.15
N ARG A 37 1.09 16.36 -10.50
CA ARG A 37 0.60 17.42 -9.61
C ARG A 37 1.12 17.27 -8.18
N LEU A 38 1.61 16.09 -7.84
CA LEU A 38 2.23 15.83 -6.53
C LEU A 38 3.67 16.35 -6.53
N PRO A 39 4.11 17.00 -5.46
CA PRO A 39 5.51 17.44 -5.33
C PRO A 39 6.43 16.21 -5.42
N GLU A 40 7.58 16.34 -6.09
CA GLU A 40 8.56 15.25 -6.19
C GLU A 40 9.13 14.86 -4.82
N ARG A 41 9.29 15.85 -3.94
CA ARG A 41 9.71 15.69 -2.54
C ARG A 41 8.87 16.56 -1.63
N GLU A 42 8.41 16.01 -0.51
CA GLU A 42 7.70 16.74 0.54
C GLU A 42 8.31 16.45 1.91
N LEU A 43 8.17 17.40 2.84
CA LEU A 43 8.59 17.27 4.24
C LEU A 43 7.35 17.13 5.12
N LEU A 44 7.27 16.06 5.90
CA LEU A 44 6.20 15.82 6.86
C LEU A 44 6.77 15.79 8.28
N PHE A 45 6.12 16.52 9.18
CA PHE A 45 6.53 16.58 10.59
C PHE A 45 5.92 15.40 11.35
N LEU A 46 6.70 14.81 12.25
CA LEU A 46 6.26 13.76 13.15
C LEU A 46 5.97 14.31 14.53
N GLN A 47 4.99 13.71 15.21
CA GLN A 47 4.85 13.86 16.64
C GLN A 47 6.08 13.24 17.32
N GLY A 48 6.74 14.01 18.17
CA GLY A 48 7.96 13.57 18.85
C GLY A 48 7.75 12.34 19.72
N ASN A 49 8.45 11.23 19.41
CA ASN A 49 8.51 10.04 20.25
C ASN A 49 9.92 9.38 20.20
N PRO A 50 10.66 9.33 21.32
CA PRO A 50 12.01 8.74 21.36
C PRO A 50 12.03 7.21 21.13
N HIS A 51 10.86 6.56 21.19
CA HIS A 51 10.70 5.12 20.94
C HIS A 51 10.15 4.81 19.54
N THR A 52 10.10 5.82 18.65
CA THR A 52 9.55 5.65 17.30
C THR A 52 10.27 4.52 16.55
N THR A 53 9.49 3.55 16.07
CA THR A 53 9.97 2.42 15.28
C THR A 53 9.61 2.61 13.82
N PHE A 54 10.61 2.85 12.99
CA PHE A 54 10.46 3.00 11.54
C PHE A 54 10.39 1.63 10.86
N THR A 55 9.19 1.27 10.42
CA THR A 55 8.89 0.05 9.66
C THR A 55 9.05 0.27 8.16
N ASP A 56 9.17 -0.80 7.37
CA ASP A 56 9.36 -0.67 5.93
C ASP A 56 8.09 -0.26 5.17
N ILE A 57 6.94 -0.28 5.84
CA ILE A 57 5.66 0.17 5.32
C ILE A 57 4.89 0.96 6.38
N LEU A 58 4.27 2.06 5.98
CA LEU A 58 3.32 2.84 6.78
C LEU A 58 2.06 3.05 5.93
N PHE A 59 0.89 2.83 6.53
CA PHE A 59 -0.40 3.01 5.85
C PHE A 59 -1.10 4.31 6.21
N ARG A 60 -0.58 5.02 7.21
CA ARG A 60 -1.09 6.31 7.68
C ARG A 60 0.06 7.31 7.59
N PRO A 61 -0.18 8.50 7.01
CA PRO A 61 -1.46 8.98 6.49
C PRO A 61 -1.94 8.35 5.17
N PHE A 62 -1.00 7.91 4.36
CA PHE A 62 -1.19 7.17 3.14
C PHE A 62 -0.05 6.16 3.01
N LEU A 63 -0.05 5.35 1.95
CA LEU A 63 1.00 4.36 1.75
C LEU A 63 2.36 5.04 1.58
N LEU A 64 3.24 4.81 2.55
CA LEU A 64 4.66 5.15 2.53
C LEU A 64 5.47 3.86 2.67
N VAL A 65 6.59 3.79 1.98
CA VAL A 65 7.49 2.64 1.99
C VAL A 65 8.93 3.09 2.20
N SER A 66 9.74 2.28 2.89
CA SER A 66 11.17 2.50 2.98
C SER A 66 11.85 2.33 1.61
N GLU A 67 13.10 2.77 1.49
CA GLU A 67 13.94 2.53 0.30
C GLU A 67 14.00 1.03 -0.05
N LYS A 68 14.16 0.18 0.96
CA LYS A 68 14.20 -1.28 0.81
C LYS A 68 12.91 -1.83 0.17
N MET A 69 11.74 -1.35 0.59
CA MET A 69 10.45 -1.76 0.01
C MET A 69 10.24 -1.15 -1.38
N GLN A 70 10.71 0.09 -1.61
CA GLN A 70 10.71 0.74 -2.92
C GLN A 70 11.50 -0.06 -3.97
N GLU A 71 12.69 -0.55 -3.60
CA GLU A 71 13.51 -1.39 -4.48
C GLU A 71 12.75 -2.64 -4.92
N VAL A 72 12.04 -3.30 -3.99
CA VAL A 72 11.24 -4.48 -4.34
C VAL A 72 10.07 -4.14 -5.25
N ILE A 73 9.34 -3.05 -4.97
CA ILE A 73 8.26 -2.60 -5.86
C ILE A 73 8.81 -2.34 -7.27
N THR A 74 9.98 -1.72 -7.38
CA THR A 74 10.61 -1.40 -8.67
C THR A 74 10.97 -2.65 -9.47
N LEU A 75 11.34 -3.76 -8.82
CA LEU A 75 11.64 -5.03 -9.49
C LEU A 75 10.41 -5.64 -10.19
N TYR A 76 9.20 -5.42 -9.66
CA TYR A 76 7.97 -6.04 -10.15
C TYR A 76 7.06 -5.07 -10.91
N GLU A 77 7.11 -3.79 -10.58
CA GLU A 77 6.36 -2.70 -11.21
C GLU A 77 7.33 -1.54 -11.54
N PRO A 78 8.24 -1.70 -12.53
CA PRO A 78 9.32 -0.74 -12.82
C PRO A 78 8.81 0.64 -13.26
N ASP A 79 7.58 0.71 -13.74
CA ASP A 79 6.87 1.93 -14.15
C ASP A 79 6.28 2.73 -12.98
N THR A 80 6.45 2.26 -11.73
CA THR A 80 5.89 2.92 -10.55
C THR A 80 6.53 4.29 -10.34
N ILE A 81 5.69 5.32 -10.25
CA ILE A 81 6.13 6.66 -9.86
C ILE A 81 6.23 6.69 -8.34
N PHE A 82 7.36 7.16 -7.83
CA PHE A 82 7.58 7.36 -6.39
C PHE A 82 7.72 8.85 -6.09
N LYS A 83 7.10 9.30 -5.01
CA LYS A 83 7.28 10.64 -4.45
C LYS A 83 8.04 10.55 -3.14
N GLU A 84 9.06 11.36 -2.97
CA GLU A 84 9.91 11.33 -1.79
C GLU A 84 9.24 12.06 -0.62
N ILE A 85 9.31 11.45 0.56
CA ILE A 85 8.69 11.95 1.77
C ILE A 85 9.74 11.91 2.87
N VAL A 86 10.19 13.07 3.30
CA VAL A 86 11.08 13.18 4.45
C VAL A 86 10.20 13.28 5.70
N LEU A 87 10.31 12.29 6.58
CA LEU A 87 9.67 12.28 7.88
C LEU A 87 10.62 12.90 8.91
N LEU A 88 10.21 14.01 9.53
CA LEU A 88 11.06 14.79 10.42
C LEU A 88 10.45 14.88 11.82
N ASP A 89 11.13 14.31 12.81
CA ASP A 89 10.88 14.52 14.23
C ASP A 89 11.85 15.59 14.76
N THR A 90 11.34 16.81 14.92
CA THR A 90 12.15 17.94 15.43
C THR A 90 12.45 17.85 16.91
N VAL A 91 11.65 17.10 17.68
CA VAL A 91 11.82 16.96 19.14
C VAL A 91 13.00 16.06 19.43
N ASN A 92 13.09 14.92 18.73
CA ASN A 92 14.15 13.93 18.90
C ASN A 92 15.29 14.06 17.87
N GLN A 93 15.24 15.09 17.01
CA GLN A 93 16.24 15.38 15.97
C GLN A 93 16.47 14.20 15.01
N LEU A 94 15.39 13.56 14.60
CA LEU A 94 15.42 12.39 13.72
C LEU A 94 14.80 12.74 12.37
N ALA A 95 15.40 12.26 11.29
CA ALA A 95 14.88 12.40 9.94
C ALA A 95 15.04 11.07 9.19
N GLU A 96 13.96 10.61 8.57
CA GLU A 96 13.94 9.36 7.80
C GLU A 96 13.32 9.60 6.42
N LEU A 97 13.89 8.97 5.39
CA LEU A 97 13.41 9.08 4.01
C LEU A 97 12.47 7.91 3.69
N TYR A 98 11.26 8.25 3.26
CA TYR A 98 10.27 7.33 2.76
C TYR A 98 9.84 7.70 1.34
N PHE A 99 9.16 6.78 0.69
CA PHE A 99 8.66 6.95 -0.66
C PHE A 99 7.16 6.64 -0.69
N CYS A 100 6.43 7.45 -1.42
CA CYS A 100 5.01 7.24 -1.67
C CYS A 100 4.85 6.64 -3.07
N PRO A 101 4.52 5.34 -3.20
CA PRO A 101 4.31 4.71 -4.50
C PRO A 101 2.93 5.07 -5.05
N VAL A 102 2.89 5.63 -6.27
CA VAL A 102 1.65 5.90 -6.99
C VAL A 102 1.19 4.63 -7.71
N LEU A 103 0.71 3.68 -6.91
CA LEU A 103 0.23 2.37 -7.39
C LEU A 103 -1.07 2.48 -8.22
N HIS A 104 -1.28 1.50 -9.10
CA HIS A 104 -2.53 1.35 -9.83
C HIS A 104 -3.69 1.03 -8.89
N LYS A 105 -4.84 1.67 -9.10
CA LYS A 105 -6.11 1.25 -8.48
C LYS A 105 -6.82 0.28 -9.41
N VAL A 106 -7.09 -0.92 -8.95
CA VAL A 106 -7.64 -2.01 -9.75
C VAL A 106 -9.04 -2.36 -9.24
N ASP A 107 -10.02 -2.34 -10.13
CA ASP A 107 -11.39 -2.73 -9.86
C ASP A 107 -11.59 -4.23 -10.12
N CYS A 108 -11.11 -5.05 -9.18
CA CYS A 108 -11.14 -6.51 -9.29
C CYS A 108 -11.97 -7.20 -8.20
N LEU A 109 -12.58 -6.46 -7.27
CA LEU A 109 -13.44 -7.06 -6.23
C LEU A 109 -14.72 -7.62 -6.85
N THR A 110 -15.13 -8.79 -6.37
CA THR A 110 -16.40 -9.42 -6.79
C THR A 110 -17.55 -8.96 -5.89
N GLU A 111 -18.78 -9.17 -6.35
CA GLU A 111 -19.99 -8.90 -5.56
C GLU A 111 -20.10 -9.75 -4.28
N GLN A 112 -19.37 -10.87 -4.23
CA GLN A 112 -19.30 -11.77 -3.08
C GLN A 112 -18.32 -11.28 -1.99
N SER A 113 -17.59 -10.19 -2.24
CA SER A 113 -16.72 -9.59 -1.23
C SER A 113 -17.54 -8.91 -0.14
N GLU A 114 -17.09 -9.05 1.11
CA GLU A 114 -17.78 -8.51 2.28
C GLU A 114 -16.98 -7.38 2.94
N PHE A 115 -17.69 -6.30 3.24
CA PHE A 115 -17.12 -5.10 3.85
C PHE A 115 -17.98 -4.66 5.04
N ASN A 116 -17.47 -3.74 5.84
CA ASN A 116 -18.32 -2.92 6.71
C ASN A 116 -19.11 -1.88 5.88
N LEU A 117 -20.06 -1.17 6.53
CA LEU A 117 -21.03 -0.31 5.87
C LEU A 117 -20.40 0.82 5.03
N ASP A 118 -19.31 1.41 5.51
CA ASP A 118 -18.59 2.51 4.84
C ASP A 118 -17.49 2.01 3.88
N ARG A 119 -17.30 0.69 3.80
CA ARG A 119 -16.23 0.02 3.03
C ARG A 119 -14.80 0.42 3.44
N SER A 120 -14.60 0.81 4.69
CA SER A 120 -13.27 1.07 5.26
C SER A 120 -12.55 -0.19 5.75
N VAL A 121 -13.30 -1.26 6.04
CA VAL A 121 -12.79 -2.55 6.52
C VAL A 121 -13.26 -3.66 5.60
N ILE A 122 -12.29 -4.40 5.06
CA ILE A 122 -12.53 -5.61 4.28
C ILE A 122 -12.63 -6.80 5.24
N LYS A 123 -13.83 -7.40 5.34
CA LYS A 123 -14.05 -8.61 6.12
C LYS A 123 -13.68 -9.85 5.32
N LYS A 124 -14.07 -9.86 4.04
CA LYS A 124 -13.76 -10.92 3.08
C LYS A 124 -13.46 -10.31 1.72
N ALA A 125 -12.24 -10.47 1.23
CA ALA A 125 -11.86 -10.06 -0.12
C ALA A 125 -11.96 -11.26 -1.05
N ILE A 126 -12.73 -11.12 -2.13
CA ILE A 126 -12.71 -12.06 -3.26
C ILE A 126 -12.41 -11.25 -4.51
N ILE A 127 -11.36 -11.60 -5.24
CA ILE A 127 -10.95 -10.89 -6.46
C ILE A 127 -11.09 -11.76 -7.71
N ASN A 128 -11.48 -11.12 -8.81
CA ASN A 128 -11.42 -11.71 -10.14
C ASN A 128 -10.03 -11.48 -10.75
N VAL A 129 -9.29 -12.56 -10.95
CA VAL A 129 -7.89 -12.53 -11.43
C VAL A 129 -7.81 -12.01 -12.86
N SER A 130 -8.82 -12.22 -13.70
CA SER A 130 -8.81 -11.71 -15.08
C SER A 130 -8.79 -10.17 -15.13
N LYS A 131 -9.28 -9.50 -14.08
CA LYS A 131 -9.29 -8.04 -13.94
C LYS A 131 -8.00 -7.46 -13.36
N THR A 132 -7.10 -8.27 -12.81
CA THR A 132 -5.83 -7.77 -12.24
C THR A 132 -4.80 -7.43 -13.31
N GLY A 133 -4.96 -7.96 -14.52
CA GLY A 133 -3.94 -7.87 -15.56
C GLY A 133 -2.64 -8.57 -15.13
N ASP A 134 -1.50 -7.96 -15.46
CA ASP A 134 -0.15 -8.43 -15.14
C ASP A 134 0.37 -7.92 -13.78
N LYS A 135 -0.43 -7.15 -13.04
CA LYS A 135 -0.02 -6.41 -11.86
C LYS A 135 0.41 -7.31 -10.70
N SER A 136 1.60 -7.03 -10.18
CA SER A 136 2.19 -7.74 -9.04
C SER A 136 1.88 -7.06 -7.71
N VAL A 137 1.71 -5.73 -7.71
CA VAL A 137 1.28 -4.96 -6.54
C VAL A 137 0.38 -3.79 -6.95
N PHE A 138 -0.73 -3.61 -6.26
CA PHE A 138 -1.75 -2.60 -6.59
C PHE A 138 -2.62 -2.24 -5.38
N LEU A 139 -3.49 -1.25 -5.54
CA LEU A 139 -4.51 -0.86 -4.57
C LEU A 139 -5.89 -1.31 -5.04
N LEU A 140 -6.74 -1.80 -4.14
CA LEU A 140 -8.13 -2.12 -4.46
C LEU A 140 -8.92 -0.83 -4.75
N ALA A 141 -9.68 -0.82 -5.85
CA ALA A 141 -10.69 0.21 -6.10
C ALA A 141 -11.99 -0.11 -5.34
N GLY A 142 -12.90 0.86 -5.23
CA GLY A 142 -14.23 0.65 -4.62
C GLY A 142 -14.25 0.46 -3.10
N VAL A 143 -13.11 0.67 -2.42
CA VAL A 143 -12.92 0.63 -0.96
C VAL A 143 -12.28 1.92 -0.46
N GLN A 144 -12.44 2.24 0.83
CA GLN A 144 -11.78 3.41 1.42
C GLN A 144 -10.33 3.10 1.83
N GLY A 145 -9.49 4.13 1.81
CA GLY A 145 -8.09 4.05 2.21
C GLY A 145 -7.18 3.38 1.19
N PHE A 146 -6.01 2.94 1.66
CA PHE A 146 -4.95 2.33 0.85
C PHE A 146 -4.89 0.82 1.10
N GLN A 147 -5.82 0.09 0.50
CA GLN A 147 -5.89 -1.38 0.61
C GLN A 147 -4.95 -2.01 -0.43
N ALA A 148 -3.68 -2.20 -0.05
CA ALA A 148 -2.64 -2.72 -0.92
C ALA A 148 -2.71 -4.25 -1.05
N VAL A 149 -2.58 -4.75 -2.27
CA VAL A 149 -2.60 -6.17 -2.61
C VAL A 149 -1.31 -6.53 -3.33
N GLY A 150 -0.71 -7.64 -2.94
CA GLY A 150 0.47 -8.22 -3.58
C GLY A 150 0.19 -9.63 -4.12
N ARG A 151 0.72 -9.93 -5.30
CA ARG A 151 0.78 -11.28 -5.87
C ARG A 151 1.83 -12.12 -5.13
N LEU A 152 1.64 -13.44 -5.06
CA LEU A 152 2.51 -14.35 -4.29
C LEU A 152 4.01 -14.17 -4.55
N ASP A 153 4.44 -14.05 -5.80
CA ASP A 153 5.86 -13.89 -6.16
C ASP A 153 6.46 -12.57 -5.62
N PHE A 154 5.69 -11.48 -5.63
CA PHE A 154 6.05 -10.22 -5.00
C PHE A 154 6.12 -10.38 -3.47
N ILE A 155 5.11 -11.02 -2.87
CA ILE A 155 5.05 -11.27 -1.42
C ILE A 155 6.26 -12.11 -0.94
N GLU A 156 6.61 -13.17 -1.65
CA GLU A 156 7.80 -13.96 -1.35
C GLU A 156 9.08 -13.13 -1.40
N SER A 157 9.16 -12.18 -2.35
CA SER A 157 10.27 -11.24 -2.46
C SER A 157 10.39 -10.32 -1.24
N LEU A 158 9.25 -9.90 -0.66
CA LEU A 158 9.20 -9.13 0.58
C LEU A 158 9.70 -9.96 1.76
N LEU A 159 9.19 -11.19 1.89
CA LEU A 159 9.56 -12.10 2.98
C LEU A 159 11.05 -12.45 2.97
N ARG A 160 11.60 -12.77 1.79
CA ARG A 160 13.05 -13.08 1.64
C ARG A 160 13.96 -11.91 2.00
N ARG A 161 13.43 -10.68 1.92
CA ARG A 161 14.17 -9.47 2.26
C ARG A 161 13.92 -9.01 3.68
N ASP A 162 13.09 -9.66 4.48
CA ASP A 162 12.78 -9.24 5.86
C ASP A 162 12.18 -7.82 5.90
N ILE A 163 11.14 -7.58 5.11
CA ILE A 163 10.35 -6.33 5.13
C ILE A 163 9.50 -6.30 6.40
N ARG A 164 9.62 -5.25 7.21
CA ARG A 164 9.01 -5.12 8.54
C ARG A 164 7.74 -4.27 8.54
N GLY A 165 6.88 -4.51 9.53
CA GLY A 165 5.67 -3.72 9.78
C GLY A 165 4.47 -4.08 8.90
N LEU A 166 4.47 -5.28 8.31
CA LEU A 166 3.35 -5.79 7.53
C LEU A 166 2.79 -7.09 8.08
N THR A 167 1.49 -7.27 7.88
CA THR A 167 0.81 -8.57 7.98
C THR A 167 0.19 -8.91 6.64
N LEU A 168 0.13 -10.22 6.35
CA LEU A 168 -0.34 -10.74 5.06
C LEU A 168 -1.60 -11.57 5.29
N THR A 169 -2.70 -11.19 4.66
CA THR A 169 -3.95 -11.96 4.68
C THR A 169 -4.21 -12.53 3.29
N PRO A 170 -4.33 -13.85 3.12
CA PRO A 170 -4.70 -14.45 1.83
C PRO A 170 -6.02 -13.90 1.29
N ILE A 171 -6.13 -13.76 -0.02
CA ILE A 171 -7.34 -13.31 -0.72
C ILE A 171 -7.91 -14.49 -1.51
N GLU A 172 -9.23 -14.68 -1.45
CA GLU A 172 -9.91 -15.66 -2.31
C GLU A 172 -9.91 -15.16 -3.76
N THR A 173 -9.65 -16.06 -4.70
CA THR A 173 -9.54 -15.72 -6.12
C THR A 173 -10.55 -16.51 -6.93
N ILE A 174 -11.17 -15.85 -7.90
CA ILE A 174 -11.97 -16.51 -8.94
C ILE A 174 -11.37 -16.20 -10.31
N ASP A 175 -11.52 -17.15 -11.22
CA ASP A 175 -11.14 -17.00 -12.62
C ASP A 175 -12.39 -17.22 -13.48
N GLU A 176 -12.89 -16.17 -14.13
CA GLU A 176 -14.09 -16.26 -14.97
C GLU A 176 -13.87 -17.15 -16.21
N VAL A 177 -12.62 -17.40 -16.61
CA VAL A 177 -12.28 -18.27 -17.74
C VAL A 177 -12.72 -19.72 -17.50
N MET A 178 -12.68 -20.21 -16.25
CA MET A 178 -13.09 -21.58 -15.90
C MET A 178 -14.62 -21.74 -15.76
N ALA A 179 -15.38 -20.64 -15.66
CA ALA A 179 -16.83 -20.67 -15.52
C ALA A 179 -17.57 -20.84 -16.86
N MET A 180 -16.89 -20.62 -17.99
CA MET A 180 -17.45 -20.79 -19.33
C MET A 180 -17.22 -22.18 -19.93
N GLU A 181 -16.35 -23.01 -19.35
CA GLU A 181 -16.14 -24.39 -19.82
C GLU A 181 -17.17 -25.40 -19.28
N TRP A 182 -18.09 -24.96 -18.42
CA TRP A 182 -19.14 -25.78 -17.79
C TRP A 182 -20.58 -25.31 -18.08
N LYS A 183 -20.78 -24.54 -19.16
CA LYS A 183 -22.11 -24.21 -19.71
C LYS A 183 -22.22 -24.68 -21.15
#